data_AF-A0A974P713-F1
#
_entry.id   AF-A0A974P713-F1
#
_cell.length_a   1.000
_cell.length_b   1.000
_cell.length_c   1.000
_cell.angle_alpha   90.00
_cell.angle_beta   90.00
_cell.angle_gamma   90.00
#
_symmetry.space_group_name_H-M   'P 1'
#
loop_
_entity.id
_entity.type
_entity.pdbx_description
1 polymer ?
#
loop_
_entity_poly.entity_id
_entity_poly.type
_entity_poly.pdbx_seq_one_letter_code
_entity_poly.pdbx_strand_id
1 'polypeptide(L)'
;MLKDTFCIGLNKINLLYDRSSFRASAIVAVNKLVIEQNSEFFNSTETPLYISHVGRSFVKSRPNVAFLHSMSIGSFFAEDISMTVNESATVTVTALQVAYHLGFREVALVGADHSFAQKAPPNTTVVSDGPDQNHFDPNYFGKGVSWQTADLAQSEVGYGVARTYSPRPAAASSTPPPAAT
;
A
#
# COMPACT_ATOMS: atom_id res chain seq x y z
N MET A 1 6.77 9.95 17.12
CA MET A 1 7.78 9.31 16.27
C MET A 1 7.56 9.53 14.77
N LEU A 2 6.37 9.96 14.29
CA LEU A 2 6.11 10.23 12.85
C LEU A 2 5.54 11.64 12.56
N LYS A 3 5.61 12.59 13.51
CA LYS A 3 4.90 13.89 13.39
C LYS A 3 5.38 14.75 12.19
N ASP A 4 6.60 14.54 11.72
CA ASP A 4 7.23 15.31 10.65
C ASP A 4 7.50 14.46 9.40
N THR A 5 6.84 13.31 9.27
CA THR A 5 7.03 12.38 8.15
C THR A 5 5.74 12.24 7.36
N PHE A 6 5.81 12.42 6.03
CA PHE A 6 4.68 12.14 5.16
C PHE A 6 4.38 10.64 5.18
N CYS A 7 3.18 10.26 5.58
CA CYS A 7 2.79 8.87 5.78
C CYS A 7 1.71 8.47 4.78
N ILE A 8 2.01 7.52 3.90
CA ILE A 8 0.99 6.89 3.04
C ILE A 8 0.41 5.69 3.79
N GLY A 9 -0.87 5.79 4.15
CA GLY A 9 -1.62 4.69 4.73
C GLY A 9 -2.13 3.74 3.65
N LEU A 10 -2.18 2.44 3.96
CA LEU A 10 -2.62 1.42 3.02
C LEU A 10 -4.00 0.89 3.40
N ASN A 11 -4.89 0.77 2.41
CA ASN A 11 -6.19 0.12 2.56
C ASN A 11 -6.98 0.66 3.78
N LYS A 12 -7.33 -0.20 4.74
CA LYS A 12 -8.13 0.13 5.93
C LYS A 12 -7.32 0.72 7.08
N ILE A 13 -6.32 1.54 6.78
CA ILE A 13 -5.43 2.16 7.78
C ILE A 13 -6.19 2.92 8.88
N ASN A 14 -7.40 3.39 8.57
CA ASN A 14 -8.30 4.07 9.49
C ASN A 14 -8.68 3.23 10.71
N LEU A 15 -8.60 1.90 10.65
CA LEU A 15 -8.86 1.04 11.81
C LEU A 15 -7.85 1.26 12.95
N LEU A 16 -6.71 1.91 12.70
CA LEU A 16 -5.79 2.34 13.75
C LEU A 16 -6.22 3.62 14.47
N TYR A 17 -7.11 4.42 13.88
CA TYR A 17 -7.30 5.81 14.28
C TYR A 17 -7.96 5.99 15.66
N ASP A 18 -8.71 5.00 16.11
CA ASP A 18 -9.36 5.00 17.42
C ASP A 18 -8.42 4.57 18.54
N ARG A 19 -7.36 3.83 18.22
CA ARG A 19 -6.36 3.33 19.19
C ARG A 19 -5.00 4.00 19.11
N SER A 20 -4.86 5.00 18.24
CA SER A 20 -3.59 5.69 18.01
C SER A 20 -3.81 7.13 17.56
N SER A 21 -2.88 8.01 17.91
CA SER A 21 -2.82 9.38 17.40
C SER A 21 -2.28 9.45 15.96
N PHE A 22 -1.87 8.33 15.37
CA PHE A 22 -1.40 8.26 13.99
C PHE A 22 -2.50 8.66 12.99
N ARG A 23 -2.16 9.48 12.00
CA ARG A 23 -3.04 9.83 10.88
C ARG A 23 -2.20 9.83 9.61
N ALA A 24 -2.72 9.18 8.57
CA ALA A 24 -2.05 9.16 7.27
C ALA A 24 -2.17 10.52 6.57
N SER A 25 -1.12 10.91 5.85
CA SER A 25 -1.09 12.10 4.99
C SER A 25 -1.80 11.86 3.66
N ALA A 26 -1.81 10.61 3.18
CA ALA A 26 -2.58 10.13 2.04
C ALA A 26 -2.92 8.64 2.23
N ILE A 27 -3.91 8.12 1.51
CA ILE A 27 -4.31 6.71 1.59
C ILE A 27 -4.38 6.10 0.19
N VAL A 28 -3.84 4.89 0.04
CA VAL A 28 -3.86 4.13 -1.23
C VAL A 28 -4.67 2.85 -1.02
N ALA A 29 -5.60 2.56 -1.93
CA ALA A 29 -6.34 1.30 -1.95
C ALA A 29 -6.65 0.86 -3.39
N VAL A 30 -6.35 -0.40 -3.71
CA VAL A 30 -6.50 -0.92 -5.09
C VAL A 30 -7.42 -2.13 -5.20
N ASN A 31 -7.55 -2.93 -4.13
CA ASN A 31 -8.40 -4.11 -4.14
C ASN A 31 -9.89 -3.73 -4.05
N LYS A 32 -10.72 -4.20 -4.99
CA LYS A 32 -12.16 -3.90 -5.04
C LYS A 32 -12.89 -4.22 -3.74
N LEU A 33 -12.67 -5.41 -3.15
CA LEU A 33 -13.37 -5.84 -1.93
C LEU A 33 -13.01 -4.93 -0.75
N VAL A 34 -11.73 -4.59 -0.61
CA VAL A 34 -11.26 -3.67 0.42
C VAL A 34 -11.86 -2.29 0.25
N ILE A 35 -11.93 -1.78 -0.98
CA ILE A 35 -12.53 -0.46 -1.29
C ILE A 35 -14.02 -0.45 -0.96
N GLU A 36 -14.75 -1.47 -1.40
CA GLU A 36 -16.18 -1.64 -1.13
C GLU A 36 -16.48 -1.67 0.37
N GLN A 37 -15.73 -2.49 1.12
CA GLN A 37 -15.89 -2.66 2.57
C GLN A 37 -15.59 -1.40 3.38
N ASN A 38 -14.65 -0.57 2.92
CA ASN A 38 -14.22 0.64 3.63
C ASN A 38 -14.79 1.92 3.00
N SER A 39 -15.79 1.78 2.12
CA SER A 39 -16.34 2.87 1.32
C SER A 39 -16.93 3.99 2.17
N GLU A 40 -17.56 3.69 3.31
CA GLU A 40 -18.08 4.71 4.23
C GLU A 40 -16.99 5.64 4.74
N PHE A 41 -15.87 5.09 5.20
CA PHE A 41 -14.71 5.88 5.63
C PHE A 41 -14.12 6.67 4.45
N PHE A 42 -13.92 6.04 3.30
CA PHE A 42 -13.37 6.72 2.11
C PHE A 42 -14.27 7.86 1.61
N ASN A 43 -15.58 7.78 1.77
CA ASN A 43 -16.49 8.85 1.39
C ASN A 43 -16.59 9.98 2.41
N SER A 44 -16.18 9.75 3.67
CA SER A 44 -16.30 10.73 4.76
C SER A 44 -15.00 11.47 5.06
N THR A 45 -13.84 10.91 4.72
CA THR A 45 -12.54 11.52 5.00
C THR A 45 -12.16 12.64 4.02
N GLU A 46 -11.47 13.65 4.55
CA GLU A 46 -10.80 14.70 3.77
C GLU A 46 -9.34 14.35 3.41
N THR A 47 -8.81 13.24 3.93
CA THR A 47 -7.46 12.78 3.59
C THR A 47 -7.38 12.51 2.08
N PRO A 48 -6.29 12.92 1.40
CA PRO A 48 -6.04 12.54 0.01
C PRO A 48 -6.14 11.03 -0.21
N LEU A 49 -6.93 10.61 -1.18
CA LEU A 49 -7.17 9.22 -1.54
C LEU A 49 -6.68 8.93 -2.96
N TYR A 50 -5.94 7.85 -3.11
CA TYR A 50 -5.55 7.27 -4.40
C TYR A 50 -6.18 5.88 -4.51
N ILE A 51 -7.28 5.80 -5.26
CA ILE A 51 -8.15 4.63 -5.30
C ILE A 51 -8.11 4.03 -6.70
N SER A 52 -7.93 2.71 -6.84
CA SER A 52 -8.06 2.07 -8.15
C SER A 52 -9.42 2.39 -8.79
N HIS A 53 -9.46 2.55 -10.11
CA HIS A 53 -10.68 2.87 -10.86
C HIS A 53 -11.80 1.83 -10.65
N VAL A 54 -11.48 0.59 -10.26
CA VAL A 54 -12.48 -0.42 -9.86
C VAL A 54 -13.33 0.02 -8.64
N GLY A 55 -12.82 0.97 -7.87
CA GLY A 55 -13.47 1.58 -6.71
C GLY A 55 -14.49 2.67 -7.03
N ARG A 56 -14.59 3.11 -8.29
CA ARG A 56 -15.40 4.28 -8.68
C ARG A 56 -16.90 4.13 -8.43
N SER A 57 -17.42 2.89 -8.33
CA SER A 57 -18.80 2.62 -7.94
C SER A 57 -19.05 2.76 -6.44
N PHE A 58 -18.01 2.77 -5.61
CA PHE A 58 -18.11 2.78 -4.15
C PHE A 58 -17.66 4.11 -3.53
N VAL A 59 -16.71 4.81 -4.15
CA VAL A 59 -16.18 6.08 -3.66
C VAL A 59 -16.61 7.22 -4.59
N LYS A 60 -17.12 8.31 -4.02
CA LYS A 60 -17.56 9.50 -4.77
C LYS A 60 -16.35 10.28 -5.30
N SER A 61 -16.47 10.79 -6.52
CA SER A 61 -15.51 11.75 -7.06
C SER A 61 -15.54 13.04 -6.25
N ARG A 62 -14.39 13.45 -5.73
CA ARG A 62 -14.19 14.61 -4.86
C ARG A 62 -12.79 15.20 -5.11
N PRO A 63 -12.54 16.47 -4.74
CA PRO A 63 -11.22 17.10 -4.94
C PRO A 63 -10.05 16.36 -4.27
N ASN A 64 -10.29 15.65 -3.17
CA ASN A 64 -9.28 14.86 -2.47
C ASN A 64 -9.17 13.41 -2.98
N VAL A 65 -9.85 13.03 -4.06
CA VAL A 65 -9.88 11.64 -4.57
C VAL A 65 -9.32 11.58 -5.99
N ALA A 66 -8.21 10.85 -6.14
CA ALA A 66 -7.65 10.49 -7.43
C ALA A 66 -7.99 9.03 -7.75
N PHE A 67 -8.69 8.79 -8.86
CA PHE A 67 -8.89 7.44 -9.38
C PHE A 67 -7.72 7.02 -10.26
N LEU A 68 -7.03 5.96 -9.86
CA LEU A 68 -5.90 5.39 -10.58
C LEU A 68 -6.40 4.36 -11.58
N HIS A 69 -6.03 4.51 -12.86
CA HIS A 69 -6.08 3.37 -13.76
C HIS A 69 -4.98 2.39 -13.33
N SER A 70 -5.33 1.13 -13.09
CA SER A 70 -4.41 0.13 -12.55
C SER A 70 -4.51 -1.19 -13.31
N MET A 71 -3.39 -1.91 -13.37
CA MET A 71 -3.30 -3.23 -13.98
C MET A 71 -2.45 -4.16 -13.11
N SER A 72 -2.73 -5.45 -13.20
CA SER A 72 -1.97 -6.52 -12.51
C SER A 72 -1.19 -7.39 -13.48
N ILE A 73 -0.99 -6.92 -14.72
CA ILE A 73 -0.30 -7.64 -15.80
C ILE A 73 1.04 -6.95 -16.06
N GLY A 74 2.08 -7.77 -16.21
CA GLY A 74 3.45 -7.31 -16.44
C GLY A 74 4.14 -6.83 -15.16
N SER A 75 5.44 -6.59 -15.26
CA SER A 75 6.29 -6.14 -14.16
C SER A 75 6.92 -4.80 -14.53
N PHE A 76 6.24 -3.71 -14.19
CA PHE A 76 6.73 -2.34 -14.41
C PHE A 76 6.46 -1.47 -13.18
N PHE A 77 7.16 -0.35 -13.10
CA PHE A 77 6.99 0.65 -12.06
C PHE A 77 6.64 1.98 -12.71
N ALA A 78 5.48 2.53 -12.35
CA ALA A 78 5.06 3.84 -12.83
C ALA A 78 5.78 4.96 -12.07
N GLU A 79 6.61 5.72 -12.79
CA GLU A 79 7.19 6.97 -12.29
C GLU A 79 6.16 8.11 -12.34
N ASP A 80 5.20 8.01 -13.26
CA ASP A 80 4.04 8.89 -13.38
C ASP A 80 2.74 8.08 -13.27
N ILE A 81 1.87 8.45 -12.33
CA ILE A 81 0.59 7.78 -12.07
C ILE A 81 -0.57 8.32 -12.93
N SER A 82 -0.33 9.29 -13.82
CA SER A 82 -1.35 9.90 -14.68
C SER A 82 -1.94 8.94 -15.71
N MET A 83 -1.20 7.88 -16.08
CA MET A 83 -1.61 6.90 -17.08
C MET A 83 -2.05 5.57 -16.47
N THR A 84 -1.13 4.79 -15.89
CA THR A 84 -1.43 3.46 -15.33
C THR A 84 -0.41 3.09 -14.28
N VAL A 85 -0.89 2.57 -13.16
CA VAL A 85 -0.05 1.98 -12.10
C VAL A 85 -0.08 0.46 -12.15
N ASN A 86 0.98 -0.18 -11.66
CA ASN A 86 1.02 -1.62 -11.47
C ASN A 86 0.61 -1.99 -10.04
N GLU A 87 -0.32 -2.92 -9.87
CA GLU A 87 -0.69 -3.40 -8.53
C GLU A 87 0.27 -4.44 -7.98
N SER A 88 0.94 -5.22 -8.85
CA SER A 88 1.90 -6.27 -8.48
C SER A 88 1.44 -7.15 -7.31
N ALA A 89 0.13 -7.45 -7.27
CA ALA A 89 -0.55 -8.21 -6.20
C ALA A 89 -0.40 -7.65 -4.78
N THR A 90 0.04 -6.40 -4.61
CA THR A 90 0.12 -5.74 -3.31
C THR A 90 -0.08 -4.23 -3.42
N VAL A 91 -0.96 -3.68 -2.58
CA VAL A 91 -1.18 -2.23 -2.49
C VAL A 91 0.11 -1.45 -2.18
N THR A 92 1.08 -2.09 -1.53
CA THR A 92 2.36 -1.47 -1.19
C THR A 92 3.14 -1.03 -2.44
N VAL A 93 3.14 -1.81 -3.51
CA VAL A 93 3.83 -1.46 -4.76
C VAL A 93 3.14 -0.28 -5.44
N THR A 94 1.81 -0.21 -5.42
CA THR A 94 1.09 0.98 -5.89
C THR A 94 1.41 2.20 -5.04
N ALA A 95 1.48 2.06 -3.72
CA ALA A 95 1.83 3.17 -2.84
C ALA A 95 3.26 3.69 -3.08
N LEU A 96 4.21 2.81 -3.41
CA LEU A 96 5.56 3.20 -3.81
C LEU A 96 5.58 4.01 -5.12
N GLN A 97 4.75 3.65 -6.11
CA GLN A 97 4.61 4.41 -7.35
C GLN A 97 4.00 5.81 -7.08
N VAL A 98 2.96 5.87 -6.23
CA VAL A 98 2.39 7.16 -5.78
C VAL A 98 3.45 8.00 -5.07
N ALA A 99 4.21 7.41 -4.15
CA ALA A 99 5.27 8.12 -3.44
C ALA A 99 6.34 8.68 -4.41
N TYR A 100 6.76 7.87 -5.38
CA TYR A 100 7.76 8.28 -6.36
C TYR A 100 7.26 9.44 -7.23
N HIS A 101 6.01 9.37 -7.71
CA HIS A 101 5.36 10.43 -8.48
C HIS A 101 5.26 11.74 -7.70
N LEU A 102 5.01 11.66 -6.39
CA LEU A 102 5.01 12.82 -5.48
C LEU A 102 6.40 13.38 -5.16
N GLY A 103 7.47 12.77 -5.70
CA GLY A 103 8.85 13.24 -5.54
C GLY A 103 9.60 12.61 -4.36
N PHE A 104 8.99 11.67 -3.61
CA PHE A 104 9.68 10.97 -2.54
C PHE A 104 10.75 10.01 -3.11
N ARG A 105 11.91 9.98 -2.47
CA ARG A 105 13.05 9.12 -2.86
C ARG A 105 13.57 8.29 -1.70
N GLU A 106 13.39 8.75 -0.47
CA GLU A 106 13.65 8.00 0.74
C GLU A 106 12.32 7.53 1.33
N VAL A 107 12.12 6.21 1.37
CA VAL A 107 10.87 5.60 1.83
C VAL A 107 11.20 4.49 2.82
N ALA A 108 10.56 4.54 3.98
CA ALA A 108 10.57 3.44 4.95
C ALA A 108 9.25 2.68 4.89
N LEU A 109 9.32 1.35 4.87
CA LEU A 109 8.15 0.47 4.98
C LEU A 109 7.98 0.03 6.43
N VAL A 110 6.76 0.18 6.96
CA VAL A 110 6.39 -0.22 8.32
C VAL A 110 5.15 -1.08 8.25
N GLY A 111 5.12 -2.20 8.99
CA GLY A 111 3.99 -3.13 9.00
C GLY A 111 3.95 -4.09 7.81
N ALA A 112 5.09 -4.34 7.16
CA ALA A 112 5.24 -5.38 6.14
C ALA A 112 5.87 -6.63 6.78
N ASP A 113 5.05 -7.41 7.49
CA ASP A 113 5.45 -8.65 8.17
C ASP A 113 5.37 -9.90 7.27
N HIS A 114 4.66 -9.81 6.13
CA HIS A 114 4.55 -10.85 5.08
C HIS A 114 4.31 -12.27 5.60
N SER A 115 3.73 -12.41 6.78
CA SER A 115 3.47 -13.70 7.43
C SER A 115 1.99 -14.01 7.33
N PHE A 116 1.57 -14.59 6.19
CA PHE A 116 0.18 -14.99 5.99
C PHE A 116 -0.01 -16.46 6.28
N ALA A 117 -0.85 -16.78 7.27
CA ALA A 117 -1.28 -18.15 7.56
C ALA A 117 -2.43 -18.57 6.63
N GLN A 118 -2.23 -18.45 5.30
CA GLN A 118 -3.26 -18.73 4.30
C GLN A 118 -3.11 -20.14 3.69
N LYS A 119 -4.25 -20.80 3.45
CA LYS A 119 -4.32 -22.18 2.90
C LYS A 119 -4.84 -22.26 1.46
N ALA A 120 -5.48 -21.20 0.96
CA ALA A 120 -6.05 -21.18 -0.39
C ALA A 120 -5.04 -20.64 -1.42
N PRO A 121 -5.19 -20.98 -2.72
CA PRO A 121 -4.34 -20.46 -3.78
C PRO A 121 -4.35 -18.92 -3.82
N PRO A 122 -3.31 -18.27 -4.36
CA PRO A 122 -3.24 -16.81 -4.48
C PRO A 122 -4.45 -16.19 -5.20
N ASN A 123 -4.82 -14.96 -4.82
CA ASN A 123 -5.92 -14.17 -5.40
C ASN A 123 -7.31 -14.83 -5.34
N THR A 124 -7.47 -15.85 -4.51
CA THR A 124 -8.74 -16.57 -4.33
C THR A 124 -9.65 -15.79 -3.39
N THR A 125 -10.88 -15.54 -3.82
CA THR A 125 -11.91 -14.98 -2.95
C THR A 125 -12.35 -16.02 -1.92
N VAL A 126 -12.16 -15.71 -0.65
CA VAL A 126 -12.56 -16.52 0.51
C VAL A 126 -13.44 -15.69 1.44
N VAL A 127 -14.19 -16.34 2.33
CA VAL A 127 -14.99 -15.69 3.36
C VAL A 127 -14.30 -15.87 4.70
N SER A 128 -14.13 -14.78 5.45
CA SER A 128 -13.55 -14.83 6.80
C SER A 128 -14.45 -15.63 7.74
N ASP A 129 -13.87 -16.57 8.48
CA ASP A 129 -14.56 -17.45 9.43
C ASP A 129 -14.44 -16.99 10.90
N GLY A 130 -13.63 -15.96 11.17
CA GLY A 130 -13.34 -15.48 12.51
C GLY A 130 -12.51 -14.19 12.53
N PRO A 131 -11.84 -13.88 13.66
CA PRO A 131 -10.92 -12.76 13.75
C PRO A 131 -9.75 -12.89 12.78
N ASP A 132 -9.38 -11.78 12.14
CA ASP A 132 -8.23 -11.72 11.25
C ASP A 132 -6.91 -11.83 12.04
N GLN A 133 -6.06 -12.79 11.65
CA GLN A 133 -4.76 -13.00 12.28
C GLN A 133 -3.59 -12.45 11.46
N ASN A 134 -3.84 -12.07 10.20
CA ASN A 134 -2.81 -11.65 9.25
C ASN A 134 -2.69 -10.13 9.12
N HIS A 135 -3.62 -9.38 9.73
CA HIS A 135 -3.62 -7.92 9.68
C HIS A 135 -3.51 -7.33 11.09
N PHE A 136 -3.10 -6.07 11.15
CA PHE A 136 -2.90 -5.34 12.40
C PHE A 136 -4.18 -5.14 13.24
N ASP A 137 -5.35 -5.42 12.66
CA ASP A 137 -6.65 -5.32 13.31
C ASP A 137 -7.42 -6.64 13.19
N PRO A 138 -7.91 -7.23 14.30
CA PRO A 138 -8.66 -8.48 14.25
C PRO A 138 -10.00 -8.35 13.50
N ASN A 139 -10.50 -7.14 13.27
CA ASN A 139 -11.71 -6.87 12.50
C ASN A 139 -11.41 -6.47 11.05
N TYR A 140 -10.15 -6.53 10.60
CA TYR A 140 -9.76 -6.12 9.25
C TYR A 140 -10.57 -6.84 8.17
N PHE A 141 -10.65 -8.18 8.26
CA PHE A 141 -11.65 -9.00 7.59
C PHE A 141 -12.50 -9.73 8.63
N GLY A 142 -13.45 -8.99 9.25
CA GLY A 142 -14.37 -9.57 10.22
C GLY A 142 -15.17 -10.76 9.68
N LYS A 143 -15.75 -11.57 10.59
CA LYS A 143 -16.49 -12.79 10.24
C LYS A 143 -17.57 -12.52 9.17
N GLY A 144 -17.61 -13.37 8.14
CA GLY A 144 -18.55 -13.27 7.02
C GLY A 144 -18.14 -12.31 5.91
N VAL A 145 -17.00 -11.61 6.05
CA VAL A 145 -16.48 -10.69 5.03
C VAL A 145 -15.70 -11.47 3.98
N SER A 146 -16.03 -11.25 2.70
CA SER A 146 -15.26 -11.78 1.58
C SER A 146 -13.96 -11.02 1.38
N TRP A 147 -12.84 -11.70 1.17
CA TRP A 147 -11.53 -11.10 0.90
C TRP A 147 -10.71 -12.00 -0.04
N GLN A 148 -9.57 -11.52 -0.52
CA GLN A 148 -8.71 -12.27 -1.43
C GLN A 148 -7.37 -12.63 -0.79
N THR A 149 -6.96 -13.89 -0.95
CA THR A 149 -5.64 -14.37 -0.51
C THR A 149 -4.49 -13.65 -1.22
N ALA A 150 -3.39 -13.45 -0.49
CA ALA A 150 -2.21 -12.74 -0.98
C ALA A 150 -1.43 -13.58 -1.99
N ASP A 151 -0.91 -12.93 -3.03
CA ASP A 151 0.09 -13.52 -3.93
C ASP A 151 1.48 -13.01 -3.56
N LEU A 152 2.11 -13.74 -2.64
CA LEU A 152 3.43 -13.37 -2.12
C LEU A 152 4.52 -13.45 -3.19
N ALA A 153 4.44 -14.43 -4.08
CA ALA A 153 5.42 -14.59 -5.15
C ALA A 153 5.37 -13.39 -6.12
N GLN A 154 4.17 -13.00 -6.55
CA GLN A 154 4.01 -11.82 -7.40
C GLN A 154 4.35 -10.52 -6.66
N SER A 155 4.03 -10.43 -5.36
CA SER A 155 4.41 -9.29 -4.53
C SER A 155 5.93 -9.11 -4.49
N GLU A 156 6.71 -10.18 -4.33
CA GLU A 156 8.18 -10.12 -4.33
C GLU A 156 8.75 -9.67 -5.68
N VAL A 157 8.14 -10.08 -6.80
CA VAL A 157 8.50 -9.55 -8.12
C VAL A 157 8.28 -8.04 -8.15
N GLY A 158 7.13 -7.56 -7.67
CA GLY A 158 6.82 -6.13 -7.55
C GLY A 158 7.82 -5.36 -6.69
N TYR A 159 8.18 -5.88 -5.51
CA TYR A 159 9.21 -5.28 -4.67
C TYR A 159 10.59 -5.29 -5.35
N GLY A 160 10.90 -6.35 -6.10
CA GLY A 160 12.11 -6.44 -6.92
C GLY A 160 12.22 -5.28 -7.92
N VAL A 161 11.14 -5.03 -8.67
CA VAL A 161 11.09 -3.90 -9.62
C VAL A 161 11.15 -2.57 -8.88
N ALA A 162 10.34 -2.35 -7.83
CA ALA A 162 10.33 -1.09 -7.10
C ALA A 162 11.72 -0.73 -6.51
N ARG A 163 12.49 -1.73 -6.07
CA ARG A 163 13.85 -1.54 -5.55
C ARG A 163 14.82 -0.97 -6.59
N THR A 164 14.61 -1.17 -7.90
CA THR A 164 15.49 -0.59 -8.93
C THR A 164 15.32 0.91 -9.10
N TYR A 165 14.25 1.49 -8.54
CA TYR A 165 13.93 2.92 -8.59
C TYR A 165 14.23 3.66 -7.28
N SER A 166 14.59 2.93 -6.23
CA SER A 166 15.09 3.55 -5.00
C SER A 166 16.55 3.98 -5.21
N PRO A 167 16.96 5.18 -4.77
CA PRO A 167 18.37 5.56 -4.79
C PRO A 167 19.16 4.51 -4.02
N ARG A 168 20.18 3.91 -4.65
CA ARG A 168 21.15 3.14 -3.87
C ARG A 168 21.81 4.11 -2.89
N PRO A 169 22.03 3.72 -1.63
CA PRO A 169 22.94 4.49 -0.78
C PRO A 169 24.24 4.66 -1.56
N ALA A 170 24.73 5.91 -1.65
CA ALA A 170 26.04 6.17 -2.22
C ALA A 170 27.03 5.21 -1.52
N ALA A 171 27.82 4.48 -2.31
CA ALA A 171 28.86 3.64 -1.73
C ALA A 171 29.68 4.53 -0.80
N ALA A 172 29.68 4.22 0.51
CA ALA A 172 30.51 4.94 1.46
C ALA A 172 31.94 4.87 0.92
N SER A 173 32.51 6.02 0.55
CA SER A 173 33.88 6.06 0.06
C SER A 173 34.76 5.52 1.17
N SER A 174 35.35 4.34 0.96
CA SER A 174 36.27 3.70 1.88
C SER A 174 37.63 4.38 1.85
N THR A 175 37.67 5.71 1.92
CA THR A 175 38.91 6.46 2.05
C THR A 175 39.36 6.29 3.50
N PRO A 176 40.45 5.55 3.78
CA PRO A 176 40.94 5.42 5.13
C PRO A 176 41.36 6.80 5.63
N PRO A 177 41.19 7.11 6.93
CA PRO A 177 41.73 8.33 7.50
C PRO A 177 43.25 8.38 7.29
N PRO A 178 43.83 9.55 6.98
CA PRO A 178 45.28 9.68 6.83
C PRO A 178 45.96 9.27 8.13
N ALA A 179 47.07 8.53 7.99
CA ALA A 179 47.87 8.10 9.12
C ALA A 179 48.37 9.32 9.90
N ALA A 180 48.10 9.35 11.21
CA ALA A 180 48.63 10.38 12.10
C ALA A 180 50.15 10.26 12.15
N THR A 181 50.84 11.36 11.85
CA THR A 181 52.28 11.56 12.06
C THR A 181 52.56 12.05 13.46
#